data_AF-A0A2M8NFV8-F1
#
_entry.id   AF-A0A2M8NFV8-F1
#
_cell.length_a   1.000
_cell.length_b   1.000
_cell.length_c   1.000
_cell.angle_alpha   90.00
_cell.angle_beta   90.00
_cell.angle_gamma   90.00
#
_symmetry.space_group_name_H-M   'P 1'
#
loop_
_entity.id
_entity.type
_entity.pdbx_description
1 polymer ?
#
loop_
_entity_poly.entity_id
_entity_poly.type
_entity_poly.pdbx_seq_one_letter_code
_entity_poly.pdbx_strand_id
1 'polypeptide(L)'
;RGAFVSLLSRTRAHVTEIRGALNPGFGGIHPEPILKHLNELVAAVQRGQADIGLATDGDADRIGAVDALGRFVDPHTVLALALRHLVECRGQTGEVVKTVSTTLMIDSLAKKHNLTLHETPVGFNHIADLMMKRDILIGGEESGGISLRGHIPEGDGILMGLLLLEIMAVSDAPLHEIIAGLQAEHGP
;
A
#
# COMPACT_ATOMS: atom_id res chain seq x y z
N ARG A 1 10.69 -6.34 -17.77
CA ARG A 1 9.67 -5.27 -17.73
C ARG A 1 8.95 -5.42 -16.42
N GLY A 2 8.84 -4.34 -15.64
CA GLY A 2 8.18 -4.35 -14.34
C GLY A 2 6.70 -4.72 -14.44
N ALA A 3 6.17 -5.29 -13.36
CA ALA A 3 4.80 -5.79 -13.31
C ALA A 3 3.76 -4.68 -13.56
N PHE A 4 3.94 -3.49 -12.98
CA PHE A 4 3.03 -2.35 -13.19
C PHE A 4 2.91 -1.96 -14.68
N VAL A 5 4.01 -1.85 -15.41
CA VAL A 5 3.99 -1.53 -16.85
C VAL A 5 3.18 -2.56 -17.63
N SER A 6 3.38 -3.85 -17.31
CA SER A 6 2.65 -4.94 -17.97
C SER A 6 1.16 -4.88 -17.67
N LEU A 7 0.79 -4.76 -16.39
CA LEU A 7 -0.60 -4.78 -15.92
C LEU A 7 -1.39 -3.55 -16.39
N LEU A 8 -0.73 -2.38 -16.45
CA LEU A 8 -1.36 -1.13 -16.86
C LEU A 8 -1.29 -0.89 -18.38
N SER A 9 -0.59 -1.74 -19.15
CA SER A 9 -0.37 -1.54 -20.60
C SER A 9 -1.64 -1.42 -21.45
N ARG A 10 -2.76 -1.95 -20.95
CA ARG A 10 -4.08 -1.91 -21.62
C ARG A 10 -5.02 -0.87 -21.03
N THR A 11 -4.52 0.00 -20.16
CA THR A 11 -5.29 1.08 -19.54
C THR A 11 -4.96 2.41 -20.21
N ARG A 12 -5.60 3.49 -19.75
CA ARG A 12 -5.25 4.86 -20.16
C ARG A 12 -4.12 5.46 -19.32
N ALA A 13 -3.58 4.72 -18.36
CA ALA A 13 -2.51 5.20 -17.50
C ALA A 13 -1.21 5.38 -18.29
N HIS A 14 -0.55 6.52 -18.10
CA HIS A 14 0.78 6.76 -18.60
C HIS A 14 1.80 6.31 -17.56
N VAL A 15 2.54 5.24 -17.87
CA VAL A 15 3.49 4.63 -16.91
C VAL A 15 4.92 4.88 -17.37
N THR A 16 5.70 5.54 -16.51
CA THR A 16 7.15 5.70 -16.69
C THR A 16 7.86 4.78 -15.70
N GLU A 17 8.61 3.81 -16.21
CA GLU A 17 9.39 2.89 -15.39
C GLU A 17 10.77 3.47 -15.10
N ILE A 18 11.16 3.49 -13.82
CA ILE A 18 12.53 3.77 -13.38
C ILE A 18 13.14 2.50 -12.81
N ARG A 19 14.46 2.32 -12.99
CA ARG A 19 15.21 1.15 -12.48
C ARG A 19 14.64 -0.23 -12.89
N GLY A 20 13.92 -0.32 -14.00
CA GLY A 20 13.29 -1.57 -14.48
C GLY A 20 14.21 -2.64 -15.07
N ALA A 21 15.53 -2.45 -14.99
CA ALA A 21 16.52 -3.39 -15.49
C ALA A 21 16.85 -4.43 -14.41
N LEU A 22 16.93 -5.71 -14.79
CA LEU A 22 17.38 -6.77 -13.89
C LEU A 22 18.85 -6.53 -13.50
N ASN A 23 19.07 -6.16 -12.24
CA ASN A 23 20.39 -5.85 -11.72
C ASN A 23 20.53 -6.39 -10.28
N PRO A 24 21.26 -7.50 -10.06
CA PRO A 24 21.48 -8.07 -8.73
C PRO A 24 22.20 -7.14 -7.76
N GLY A 25 22.92 -6.13 -8.26
CA GLY A 25 23.57 -5.11 -7.43
C GLY A 25 22.64 -3.95 -7.05
N PHE A 26 21.37 -3.97 -7.49
CA PHE A 26 20.34 -2.95 -7.24
C PHE A 26 20.76 -1.50 -7.55
N GLY A 27 21.83 -1.31 -8.32
CA GLY A 27 22.42 0.01 -8.57
C GLY A 27 23.07 0.65 -7.33
N GLY A 28 23.54 -0.17 -6.38
CA GLY A 28 24.24 0.27 -5.18
C GLY A 28 23.34 0.87 -4.09
N ILE A 29 22.02 0.73 -4.22
CA ILE A 29 21.04 1.13 -3.20
C ILE A 29 20.42 -0.11 -2.58
N HIS A 30 20.00 -0.01 -1.32
CA HIS A 30 19.21 -1.07 -0.70
C HIS A 30 17.81 -1.11 -1.35
N PRO A 31 17.33 -2.28 -1.78
CA PRO A 31 16.02 -2.42 -2.40
C PRO A 31 14.93 -2.43 -1.31
N GLU A 32 14.78 -1.32 -0.60
CA GLU A 32 13.77 -1.15 0.43
C GLU A 32 12.97 0.12 0.15
N PRO A 33 11.63 0.05 0.04
CA PRO A 33 10.80 1.15 -0.47
C PRO A 33 10.47 2.19 0.62
N ILE A 34 11.51 2.72 1.25
CA ILE A 34 11.43 3.75 2.28
C ILE A 34 12.03 5.06 1.78
N LEU A 35 11.53 6.20 2.28
CA LEU A 35 11.87 7.54 1.79
C LEU A 35 13.37 7.77 1.54
N LYS A 36 14.25 7.29 2.43
CA LYS A 36 15.71 7.44 2.31
C LYS A 36 16.29 6.85 1.01
N HIS A 37 15.60 5.90 0.38
CA HIS A 37 15.99 5.25 -0.88
C HIS A 37 15.17 5.69 -2.09
N LEU A 38 14.11 6.48 -1.89
CA LEU A 38 13.15 6.85 -2.93
C LEU A 38 13.39 8.24 -3.53
N ASN A 39 14.56 8.86 -3.30
CA ASN A 39 14.88 10.18 -3.85
C ASN A 39 14.69 10.27 -5.38
N GLU A 40 15.07 9.22 -6.12
CA GLU A 40 14.87 9.19 -7.57
C GLU A 40 13.40 9.05 -7.96
N LEU A 41 12.60 8.32 -7.17
CA LEU A 41 11.15 8.22 -7.40
C LEU A 41 10.49 9.58 -7.17
N VAL A 42 10.82 10.26 -6.06
CA VAL A 42 10.33 11.61 -5.76
C VAL A 42 10.70 12.58 -6.88
N ALA A 43 11.96 12.57 -7.32
CA ALA A 43 12.41 13.41 -8.43
C ALA A 43 11.70 13.07 -9.74
N ALA A 44 11.46 11.79 -10.05
CA ALA A 44 10.74 11.37 -11.24
C ALA A 44 9.28 11.83 -11.22
N VAL A 45 8.59 11.71 -10.09
CA VAL A 45 7.22 12.20 -9.91
C VAL A 45 7.16 13.71 -10.14
N GLN A 46 8.06 14.47 -9.51
CA GLN A 46 8.09 15.93 -9.65
C GLN A 46 8.46 16.38 -11.07
N ARG A 47 9.47 15.78 -11.70
CA ARG A 47 9.90 16.10 -13.08
C ARG A 47 8.85 15.73 -14.11
N GLY A 48 8.20 14.58 -13.93
CA GLY A 48 7.19 14.06 -14.84
C GLY A 48 5.79 14.62 -14.59
N GLN A 49 5.60 15.39 -13.50
CA GLN A 49 4.29 15.84 -13.02
C GLN A 49 3.30 14.66 -12.90
N ALA A 50 3.79 13.53 -12.39
CA ALA A 50 3.02 12.31 -12.26
C ALA A 50 2.05 12.40 -11.07
N ASP A 51 0.89 11.73 -11.17
CA ASP A 51 -0.13 11.74 -10.12
C ASP A 51 0.29 10.92 -8.88
N ILE A 52 1.11 9.89 -9.09
CA ILE A 52 1.61 8.98 -8.06
C ILE A 52 2.91 8.30 -8.51
N GLY A 53 3.82 8.06 -7.58
CA GLY A 53 4.97 7.16 -7.72
C GLY A 53 4.77 5.90 -6.87
N LEU A 54 5.11 4.74 -7.44
CA LEU A 54 5.06 3.44 -6.76
C LEU A 54 6.43 2.77 -6.83
N ALA A 55 6.88 2.18 -5.71
CA ALA A 55 8.10 1.41 -5.63
C ALA A 55 7.92 0.16 -4.76
N THR A 56 8.52 -0.94 -5.18
CA THR A 56 8.57 -2.18 -4.42
C THR A 56 9.98 -2.48 -3.96
N ASP A 57 10.14 -3.45 -3.06
CA ASP A 57 11.43 -4.07 -2.79
C ASP A 57 11.81 -5.14 -3.83
N GLY A 58 12.85 -5.92 -3.53
CA GLY A 58 13.52 -6.79 -4.50
C GLY A 58 12.68 -7.96 -4.99
N ASP A 59 11.87 -8.55 -4.12
CA ASP A 59 10.90 -9.63 -4.38
C ASP A 59 9.45 -9.13 -4.48
N ALA A 60 9.23 -7.84 -4.19
CA ALA A 60 8.00 -7.10 -4.41
C ALA A 60 6.81 -7.46 -3.50
N ASP A 61 7.10 -7.96 -2.30
CA ASP A 61 6.10 -8.20 -1.25
C ASP A 61 5.73 -6.90 -0.49
N ARG A 62 6.58 -5.86 -0.57
CA ARG A 62 6.37 -4.56 0.06
C ARG A 62 6.16 -3.43 -0.95
N ILE A 63 5.44 -2.39 -0.51
CA ILE A 63 5.14 -1.19 -1.29
C ILE A 63 5.59 0.08 -0.55
N GLY A 64 6.08 1.04 -1.33
CA GLY A 64 6.20 2.44 -0.93
C GLY A 64 5.60 3.31 -2.03
N ALA A 65 4.97 4.41 -1.64
CA ALA A 65 4.33 5.32 -2.57
C ALA A 65 4.75 6.77 -2.34
N VAL A 66 4.60 7.58 -3.38
CA VAL A 66 4.86 9.02 -3.37
C VAL A 66 3.69 9.70 -4.04
N ASP A 67 3.11 10.72 -3.41
CA ASP A 67 2.02 11.50 -4.00
C ASP A 67 2.52 12.50 -5.06
N ALA A 68 1.59 13.12 -5.80
CA ALA A 68 1.91 14.14 -6.81
C ALA A 68 2.72 15.35 -6.29
N LEU A 69 2.71 15.60 -4.97
CA LEU A 69 3.49 16.68 -4.34
C LEU A 69 4.91 16.23 -3.96
N GLY A 70 5.26 14.98 -4.21
CA GLY A 70 6.55 14.39 -3.86
C GLY A 70 6.63 13.94 -2.40
N ARG A 71 5.51 13.83 -1.68
CA ARG A 71 5.48 13.38 -0.29
C ARG A 71 5.41 11.86 -0.23
N PHE A 72 6.18 11.28 0.68
CA PHE A 72 6.15 9.83 0.91
C PHE A 72 4.84 9.43 1.60
N VAL A 73 4.25 8.34 1.11
CA VAL A 73 3.09 7.68 1.71
C VAL A 73 3.60 6.40 2.34
N ASP A 74 3.59 6.38 3.67
CA ASP A 74 4.13 5.28 4.46
C ASP A 74 3.19 4.06 4.47
N PRO A 75 3.72 2.86 4.78
CA PRO A 75 2.93 1.62 4.88
C PRO A 75 1.67 1.70 5.73
N HIS A 76 1.68 2.46 6.84
CA HIS A 76 0.52 2.57 7.70
C HIS A 76 -0.61 3.33 7.01
N THR A 77 -0.26 4.42 6.33
CA THR A 77 -1.21 5.19 5.52
C THR A 77 -1.77 4.33 4.37
N VAL A 78 -0.93 3.54 3.69
CA VAL A 78 -1.38 2.62 2.63
C VAL A 78 -2.37 1.58 3.18
N LEU A 79 -2.05 0.95 4.31
CA LEU A 79 -2.92 -0.04 4.96
C LEU A 79 -4.28 0.57 5.35
N ALA A 80 -4.27 1.76 5.93
CA ALA A 80 -5.49 2.44 6.36
C ALA A 80 -6.37 2.87 5.17
N LEU A 81 -5.76 3.39 4.10
CA LEU A 81 -6.47 3.70 2.85
C LEU A 81 -7.09 2.45 2.22
N ALA A 82 -6.33 1.35 2.17
CA ALA A 82 -6.79 0.08 1.67
C ALA A 82 -8.00 -0.43 2.47
N LEU A 83 -7.91 -0.48 3.80
CA LEU A 83 -9.01 -0.91 4.68
C LEU A 83 -10.26 -0.03 4.45
N ARG A 84 -10.10 1.30 4.45
CA ARG A 84 -11.21 2.23 4.23
C ARG A 84 -11.89 1.96 2.88
N HIS A 85 -11.13 1.81 1.81
CA HIS A 85 -11.66 1.56 0.47
C HIS A 85 -12.41 0.23 0.35
N LEU A 86 -11.85 -0.85 0.91
CA LEU A 86 -12.50 -2.15 0.89
C LEU A 86 -13.87 -2.12 1.56
N VAL A 87 -13.99 -1.37 2.66
CA VAL A 87 -15.22 -1.29 3.45
C VAL A 87 -16.21 -0.28 2.85
N GLU A 88 -15.77 0.96 2.63
CA GLU A 88 -16.65 2.07 2.26
C GLU A 88 -17.01 2.08 0.76
N CYS A 89 -16.06 1.73 -0.11
CA CYS A 89 -16.25 1.79 -1.56
C CYS A 89 -16.64 0.43 -2.15
N ARG A 90 -15.98 -0.66 -1.71
CA ARG A 90 -16.31 -2.02 -2.18
C ARG A 90 -17.38 -2.73 -1.36
N GLY A 91 -17.84 -2.15 -0.24
CA GLY A 91 -18.88 -2.73 0.60
C GLY A 91 -18.49 -4.07 1.23
N GLN A 92 -17.19 -4.33 1.39
CA GLN A 92 -16.71 -5.59 1.95
C GLN A 92 -16.69 -5.53 3.49
N THR A 93 -16.79 -6.71 4.10
CA THR A 93 -16.66 -6.91 5.54
C THR A 93 -15.82 -8.14 5.84
N GLY A 94 -15.34 -8.26 7.07
CA GLY A 94 -14.49 -9.33 7.57
C GLY A 94 -13.69 -8.86 8.78
N GLU A 95 -12.77 -9.69 9.25
CA GLU A 95 -11.88 -9.37 10.36
C GLU A 95 -10.61 -8.66 9.85
N VAL A 96 -9.97 -7.85 10.68
CA VAL A 96 -8.74 -7.12 10.34
C VAL A 96 -7.62 -7.64 11.23
N VAL A 97 -6.41 -7.74 10.71
CA VAL A 97 -5.23 -8.08 11.53
C VAL A 97 -4.11 -7.07 11.32
N LYS A 98 -3.45 -6.66 12.40
CA LYS A 98 -2.26 -5.80 12.35
C LYS A 98 -1.20 -6.27 13.35
N THR A 99 0.04 -5.86 13.14
CA THR A 99 1.09 -6.00 14.17
C THR A 99 0.96 -4.93 15.26
N VAL A 100 1.48 -5.21 16.46
CA VAL A 100 1.54 -4.27 17.61
C VAL A 100 2.24 -2.93 17.29
N SER A 101 3.09 -2.90 16.28
CA SER A 101 3.87 -1.74 15.82
C SER A 101 3.16 -0.94 14.72
N THR A 102 1.94 -1.33 14.35
CA THR A 102 1.12 -0.66 13.33
C THR A 102 0.28 0.48 13.92
N THR A 103 0.01 1.52 13.11
CA THR A 103 -0.82 2.69 13.47
C THR A 103 -2.14 2.34 14.18
N LEU A 104 -2.58 3.24 15.07
CA LEU A 104 -3.89 3.20 15.71
C LEU A 104 -5.04 3.65 14.78
N MET A 105 -4.72 4.15 13.59
CA MET A 105 -5.71 4.49 12.57
C MET A 105 -6.53 3.26 12.16
N ILE A 106 -5.91 2.07 12.18
CA ILE A 106 -6.60 0.80 11.90
C ILE A 106 -7.63 0.47 12.98
N ASP A 107 -7.32 0.69 14.26
CA ASP A 107 -8.25 0.53 15.37
C ASP A 107 -9.44 1.47 15.24
N SER A 108 -9.17 2.71 14.87
CA SER A 108 -10.20 3.73 14.65
C SER A 108 -11.15 3.34 13.50
N LEU A 109 -10.60 2.89 12.37
CA LEU A 109 -11.36 2.39 11.22
C LEU A 109 -12.15 1.12 11.56
N ALA A 110 -11.52 0.15 12.20
CA ALA A 110 -12.17 -1.09 12.61
C ALA A 110 -13.34 -0.81 13.57
N LYS A 111 -13.14 0.09 14.54
CA LYS A 111 -14.20 0.50 15.46
C LYS A 111 -15.34 1.25 14.75
N LYS A 112 -15.03 2.18 13.86
CA LYS A 112 -16.04 2.93 13.07
C LYS A 112 -16.94 1.98 12.27
N HIS A 113 -16.35 0.95 11.68
CA HIS A 113 -17.03 0.00 10.80
C HIS A 113 -17.47 -1.31 11.47
N ASN A 114 -17.37 -1.40 12.80
CA ASN A 114 -17.70 -2.59 13.60
C ASN A 114 -16.99 -3.88 13.12
N LEU A 115 -15.72 -3.76 12.76
CA LEU A 115 -14.87 -4.88 12.35
C LEU A 115 -14.10 -5.44 13.56
N THR A 116 -13.97 -6.76 13.63
CA THR A 116 -13.10 -7.41 14.61
C THR A 116 -11.64 -7.17 14.25
N LEU A 117 -10.88 -6.55 15.15
CA LEU A 117 -9.44 -6.32 14.99
C LEU A 117 -8.64 -7.34 15.82
N HIS A 118 -7.66 -7.98 15.19
CA HIS A 118 -6.65 -8.81 15.82
C HIS A 118 -5.32 -8.08 15.83
N GLU A 119 -4.65 -8.12 16.97
CA GLU A 119 -3.29 -7.60 17.10
C GLU A 119 -2.32 -8.76 17.35
N THR A 120 -1.25 -8.83 16.56
CA THR A 120 -0.22 -9.88 16.64
C THR A 120 1.15 -9.29 16.95
N PRO A 121 2.10 -10.11 17.45
CA PRO A 121 3.51 -9.74 17.45
C PRO A 121 4.01 -9.39 16.04
N VAL A 122 5.16 -8.72 15.96
CA VAL A 122 5.83 -8.40 14.70
C VAL A 122 6.17 -9.69 13.94
N GLY A 123 5.86 -9.71 12.65
CA GLY A 123 6.16 -10.82 11.74
C GLY A 123 4.93 -11.27 10.96
N PHE A 124 5.01 -11.15 9.63
CA PHE A 124 3.95 -11.49 8.70
C PHE A 124 3.43 -12.95 8.81
N ASN A 125 4.25 -13.89 9.30
CA ASN A 125 3.81 -15.27 9.54
C ASN A 125 2.59 -15.37 10.46
N HIS A 126 2.48 -14.48 11.47
CA HIS A 126 1.32 -14.46 12.37
C HIS A 126 0.05 -13.96 11.68
N ILE A 127 0.21 -12.98 10.77
CA ILE A 127 -0.87 -12.47 9.92
C ILE A 127 -1.34 -13.58 8.98
N ALA A 128 -0.41 -14.21 8.26
CA ALA A 128 -0.69 -15.31 7.33
C ALA A 128 -1.43 -16.47 8.02
N ASP A 129 -0.99 -16.87 9.20
CA ASP A 129 -1.64 -17.90 10.02
C ASP A 129 -3.10 -17.57 10.33
N LEU A 130 -3.42 -16.31 10.64
CA LEU A 130 -4.77 -15.86 10.91
C LEU A 130 -5.60 -15.81 9.61
N MET A 131 -5.02 -15.31 8.52
CA MET A 131 -5.67 -15.27 7.20
C MET A 131 -6.05 -16.66 6.70
N MET A 132 -5.26 -17.69 7.02
CA MET A 132 -5.58 -19.08 6.66
C MET A 132 -6.68 -19.70 7.53
N LYS A 133 -6.93 -19.17 8.73
CA LYS A 133 -7.83 -19.78 9.74
C LYS A 133 -9.15 -19.01 9.91
N ARG A 134 -9.20 -17.76 9.49
CA ARG A 134 -10.32 -16.83 9.73
C ARG A 134 -10.67 -16.06 8.47
N ASP A 135 -11.85 -15.43 8.48
CA ASP A 135 -12.28 -14.53 7.41
C ASP A 135 -11.63 -13.14 7.56
N ILE A 136 -10.31 -13.09 7.40
CA ILE A 136 -9.54 -11.84 7.45
C ILE A 136 -9.75 -11.10 6.13
N LEU A 137 -10.32 -9.90 6.19
CA LEU A 137 -10.48 -8.98 5.07
C LEU A 137 -9.12 -8.42 4.59
N ILE A 138 -8.31 -7.96 5.54
CA ILE A 138 -7.01 -7.34 5.28
C ILE A 138 -6.08 -7.54 6.48
N GLY A 139 -4.80 -7.78 6.17
CA GLY A 139 -3.73 -7.91 7.15
C GLY A 139 -2.54 -7.08 6.75
N GLY A 140 -1.88 -6.43 7.71
CA GLY A 140 -0.67 -5.66 7.40
C GLY A 140 0.26 -5.41 8.58
N GLU A 141 1.51 -5.10 8.26
CA GLU A 141 2.57 -4.76 9.22
C GLU A 141 3.26 -3.44 8.85
N GLU A 142 4.05 -2.90 9.78
CA GLU A 142 4.76 -1.63 9.65
C GLU A 142 5.80 -1.59 8.50
N SER A 143 6.23 -2.76 8.05
CA SER A 143 7.28 -2.90 7.03
C SER A 143 6.80 -2.55 5.63
N GLY A 144 5.48 -2.58 5.38
CA GLY A 144 4.91 -2.52 4.02
C GLY A 144 4.31 -3.84 3.53
N GLY A 145 4.46 -4.94 4.28
CA GLY A 145 3.81 -6.20 3.98
C GLY A 145 2.31 -6.10 4.24
N ILE A 146 1.50 -6.16 3.19
CA ILE A 146 0.03 -6.07 3.28
C ILE A 146 -0.59 -7.12 2.36
N SER A 147 -1.59 -7.82 2.87
CA SER A 147 -2.37 -8.82 2.12
C SER A 147 -3.88 -8.63 2.31
N LEU A 148 -4.65 -9.11 1.34
CA LEU A 148 -6.10 -8.97 1.26
C LEU A 148 -6.77 -10.34 1.13
N ARG A 149 -8.02 -10.41 1.58
CA ARG A 149 -8.88 -11.56 1.32
C ARG A 149 -8.99 -11.86 -0.16
N GLY A 150 -8.94 -13.14 -0.52
CA GLY A 150 -9.02 -13.60 -1.90
C GLY A 150 -7.71 -13.51 -2.67
N HIS A 151 -6.63 -13.08 -2.00
CA HIS A 151 -5.25 -13.15 -2.51
C HIS A 151 -4.41 -14.14 -1.69
N ILE A 152 -3.13 -14.28 -2.05
CA ILE A 152 -2.20 -15.11 -1.28
C ILE A 152 -1.96 -14.51 0.12
N PRO A 153 -1.82 -15.33 1.18
CA PRO A 153 -1.56 -14.87 2.55
C PRO A 153 -0.08 -14.45 2.73
N GLU A 154 0.41 -13.59 1.83
CA GLU A 154 1.75 -13.02 1.77
C GLU A 154 1.63 -11.55 1.32
N GLY A 155 2.63 -10.73 1.66
CA GLY A 155 2.69 -9.36 1.19
C GLY A 155 2.70 -9.32 -0.35
N ASP A 156 1.94 -8.39 -0.94
CA ASP A 156 2.00 -8.15 -2.38
C ASP A 156 2.00 -6.65 -2.64
N GLY A 157 3.19 -6.09 -2.85
CA GLY A 157 3.37 -4.67 -3.11
C GLY A 157 2.78 -4.24 -4.46
N ILE A 158 2.71 -5.15 -5.43
CA ILE A 158 2.08 -4.88 -6.73
C ILE A 158 0.57 -4.73 -6.56
N LEU A 159 -0.07 -5.65 -5.83
CA LEU A 159 -1.49 -5.58 -5.51
C LEU A 159 -1.81 -4.29 -4.76
N MET A 160 -1.01 -3.93 -3.74
CA MET A 160 -1.20 -2.68 -3.00
C MET A 160 -1.05 -1.45 -3.88
N GLY A 161 -0.06 -1.43 -4.77
CA GLY A 161 0.10 -0.34 -5.74
C GLY A 161 -1.10 -0.19 -6.67
N LEU A 162 -1.66 -1.31 -7.16
CA LEU A 162 -2.87 -1.29 -7.98
C LEU A 162 -4.09 -0.84 -7.18
N LEU A 163 -4.19 -1.23 -5.92
CA LEU A 163 -5.27 -0.80 -5.03
C LEU A 163 -5.22 0.71 -4.77
N LEU A 164 -4.03 1.30 -4.60
CA LEU A 164 -3.87 2.76 -4.50
C LEU A 164 -4.35 3.47 -5.78
N LEU A 165 -4.03 2.92 -6.95
CA LEU A 165 -4.53 3.46 -8.23
C LEU A 165 -6.05 3.38 -8.32
N GLU A 166 -6.65 2.27 -7.88
CA GLU A 166 -8.10 2.14 -7.82
C GLU A 166 -8.73 3.15 -6.85
N ILE A 167 -8.14 3.36 -5.67
CA ILE A 167 -8.59 4.34 -4.67
C ILE A 167 -8.64 5.74 -5.28
N MET A 168 -7.57 6.14 -5.99
CA MET A 168 -7.51 7.42 -6.68
C MET A 168 -8.57 7.50 -7.79
N ALA A 169 -8.73 6.45 -8.59
CA ALA A 169 -9.68 6.43 -9.70
C ALA A 169 -11.15 6.46 -9.24
N VAL A 170 -11.48 5.78 -8.13
CA VAL A 170 -12.85 5.77 -7.57
C VAL A 170 -13.17 7.07 -6.86
N SER A 171 -12.19 7.67 -6.18
CA SER A 171 -12.37 8.94 -5.45
C SER A 171 -12.37 10.16 -6.37
N ASP A 172 -11.88 10.00 -7.61
CA ASP A 172 -11.66 11.08 -8.58
C ASP A 172 -10.89 12.25 -7.96
N ALA A 173 -9.87 11.92 -7.14
CA ALA A 173 -9.14 12.90 -6.34
C ALA A 173 -7.63 12.55 -6.25
N PRO A 174 -6.76 13.55 -6.11
CA PRO A 174 -5.34 13.33 -5.85
C PRO A 174 -5.10 12.58 -4.54
N LEU A 175 -4.08 11.72 -4.50
CA LEU A 175 -3.78 10.89 -3.33
C LEU A 175 -3.59 11.71 -2.04
N HIS A 176 -2.97 12.88 -2.13
CA HIS A 176 -2.73 13.75 -0.98
C HIS A 176 -4.02 14.31 -0.35
N GLU A 177 -5.08 14.54 -1.16
CA GLU A 177 -6.38 14.97 -0.64
C GLU A 177 -7.12 13.79 0.03
N ILE A 178 -7.03 12.61 -0.57
CA ILE A 178 -7.61 11.36 -0.02
C ILE A 178 -6.98 11.04 1.35
N ILE A 179 -5.66 11.20 1.48
CA ILE A 179 -4.91 11.05 2.73
C ILE A 179 -5.33 12.11 3.74
N ALA A 180 -5.44 13.38 3.34
CA ALA A 180 -5.86 14.45 4.24
C ALA A 180 -7.26 14.20 4.80
N GLY A 181 -8.20 13.68 3.99
CA GLY A 181 -9.52 13.27 4.45
C GLY A 181 -9.50 12.12 5.45
N LEU A 182 -8.62 11.12 5.24
CA LEU A 182 -8.41 10.02 6.19
C LEU A 182 -7.89 10.54 7.54
N GLN A 183 -6.87 11.41 7.50
CA GLN A 183 -6.23 11.95 8.70
C GLN A 183 -7.13 12.94 9.46
N ALA A 184 -7.98 13.68 8.75
CA ALA A 184 -8.94 14.57 9.39
C ALA A 184 -9.96 13.81 10.25
N GLU A 185 -10.31 12.59 9.86
CA GLU A 185 -11.28 11.76 10.58
C GLU A 185 -10.63 10.90 11.66
N HIS A 186 -9.45 10.33 11.40
CA HIS A 186 -8.84 9.32 12.26
C HIS A 186 -7.54 9.75 12.95
N GLY A 187 -7.07 10.98 12.71
CA GLY A 187 -5.79 11.48 13.17
C GLY A 187 -4.63 11.12 12.22
N PRO A 188 -3.44 11.71 12.42
CA PRO A 188 -2.25 11.32 11.67
C PRO A 188 -1.76 9.90 12.03
#